data_AF-A0A1B3W6H1-F1
#
_entry.id   AF-A0A1B3W6H1-F1
#
_cell.length_a   1.000
_cell.length_b   1.000
_cell.length_c   1.000
_cell.angle_alpha   90.00
_cell.angle_beta   90.00
_cell.angle_gamma   90.00
#
_symmetry.space_group_name_H-M   'P 1'
#
loop_
_entity.id
_entity.type
_entity.pdbx_description
1 polymer ?
#
loop_
_entity_poly.entity_id
_entity_poly.type
_entity_poly.pdbx_seq_one_letter_code
_entity_poly.pdbx_strand_id
1 'polypeptide(L)'
;MIEMGHIDDLARRLSSLVPASVRESREEMQENFKAVLQGGLAKLDLVTREEFEVQRAVLLRTREKLEALEQAVQWLEAELDGKASQAGTTPAPPAH
;
A
#
# COMPACT_ATOMS: atom_id res chain seq x y z
N MET A 1 3.17 -10.18 5.72
CA MET A 1 4.38 -10.07 4.87
C MET A 1 5.25 -11.29 5.17
N ILE A 2 5.86 -11.92 4.17
CA ILE A 2 6.64 -13.15 4.37
C ILE A 2 8.10 -12.75 4.58
N GLU A 3 8.63 -13.01 5.77
CA GLU A 3 10.03 -12.76 6.10
C GLU A 3 10.88 -13.98 5.76
N MET A 4 12.13 -13.78 5.32
CA MET A 4 13.04 -14.88 4.96
C MET A 4 13.23 -15.88 6.11
N GLY A 5 13.23 -15.39 7.36
CA GLY A 5 13.29 -16.23 8.57
C GLY A 5 12.09 -17.17 8.72
N HIS A 6 10.90 -16.77 8.23
CA HIS A 6 9.72 -17.63 8.26
C HIS A 6 9.85 -18.83 7.31
N ILE A 7 10.61 -18.69 6.22
CA ILE A 7 10.87 -19.79 5.28
C ILE A 7 11.80 -20.82 5.93
N ASP A 8 12.86 -20.36 6.60
CA ASP A 8 13.79 -21.24 7.31
C ASP A 8 13.12 -21.95 8.49
N ASP A 9 12.24 -21.26 9.23
CA ASP A 9 11.46 -21.88 10.31
C ASP A 9 10.44 -22.90 9.79
N LEU A 10 9.81 -22.62 8.64
CA LEU A 10 8.89 -23.56 8.00
C LEU A 10 9.63 -24.81 7.52
N ALA A 11 10.78 -24.62 6.86
CA ALA A 11 11.64 -25.73 6.44
C ALA A 11 12.10 -26.56 7.65
N ARG A 12 12.52 -25.92 8.74
CA ARG A 12 12.93 -26.60 9.98
C ARG A 12 11.79 -27.38 10.64
N ARG A 13 10.57 -26.82 10.67
CA ARG A 13 9.37 -27.51 11.18
C ARG A 13 8.99 -28.70 10.32
N LEU A 14 9.02 -28.56 8.99
CA LEU A 14 8.77 -29.67 8.07
C LEU A 14 9.79 -30.79 8.24
N SER A 15 11.08 -30.45 8.33
CA SER A 15 12.17 -31.40 8.62
C SER A 15 12.09 -32.03 10.01
N SER A 16 11.34 -31.44 10.95
CA SER A 16 11.09 -32.01 12.29
C SER A 16 9.98 -33.06 12.32
N LEU A 17 9.12 -33.09 11.30
CA LEU A 17 8.06 -34.08 11.14
C LEU A 17 8.52 -35.33 10.34
N VAL A 18 9.75 -35.33 9.83
CA VAL A 18 10.32 -36.44 9.06
C VAL A 18 10.73 -37.60 9.99
N PRO A 19 10.31 -38.85 9.71
CA PRO A 19 10.60 -40.02 10.55
C PRO A 19 12.10 -40.30 10.69
N ALA A 20 12.48 -40.89 11.84
CA ALA A 20 13.87 -41.11 12.23
C ALA A 20 14.70 -42.00 11.27
N SER A 21 14.03 -42.78 10.41
CA SER A 21 14.65 -43.61 9.38
C SER A 21 15.36 -42.82 8.27
N VAL A 22 15.12 -41.49 8.18
CA VAL A 22 15.70 -40.62 7.13
C VAL A 22 16.60 -39.53 7.73
N ARG A 23 17.08 -39.71 8.97
CA ARG A 23 17.85 -38.71 9.72
C ARG A 23 19.19 -38.34 9.09
N GLU A 24 19.87 -39.27 8.41
CA GLU A 24 21.14 -38.98 7.74
C GLU A 24 20.98 -38.07 6.52
N SER A 25 19.79 -38.02 5.90
CA SER A 25 19.48 -37.19 4.73
C SER A 25 18.71 -35.91 5.09
N ARG A 26 18.64 -35.57 6.39
CA ARG A 26 17.77 -34.50 6.89
C ARG A 26 18.20 -33.12 6.41
N GLU A 27 19.50 -32.88 6.30
CA GLU A 27 20.05 -31.62 5.78
C GLU A 27 19.75 -31.47 4.28
N GLU A 28 19.98 -32.51 3.48
CA GLU A 28 19.63 -32.52 2.04
C GLU A 28 18.13 -32.32 1.81
N MET A 29 17.30 -32.94 2.65
CA MET A 29 15.85 -32.79 2.58
C MET A 29 15.39 -31.39 2.99
N GLN A 30 16.04 -30.78 3.99
CA GLN A 30 15.77 -29.39 4.39
C GLN A 30 16.14 -28.40 3.28
N GLU A 31 17.31 -28.58 2.65
CA GLU A 31 17.75 -27.79 1.48
C GLU A 31 16.76 -27.93 0.32
N ASN A 32 16.32 -29.15 0.01
CA ASN A 32 15.33 -29.40 -1.03
C ASN A 32 13.97 -28.76 -0.72
N PHE A 33 13.47 -28.86 0.53
CA PHE A 33 12.24 -28.19 0.94
C PHE A 33 12.36 -26.67 0.86
N LYS A 34 13.51 -26.10 1.26
CA LYS A 34 13.77 -24.66 1.15
C LYS A 34 13.74 -24.21 -0.31
N ALA A 35 14.39 -24.93 -1.21
CA ALA A 35 14.37 -24.62 -2.64
C ALA A 35 12.96 -24.70 -3.25
N VAL A 36 12.18 -25.72 -2.89
CA VAL A 36 10.79 -25.87 -3.34
C VAL A 36 9.90 -24.77 -2.78
N LEU A 37 10.03 -24.43 -1.49
CA LEU A 37 9.28 -23.34 -0.87
C LEU A 37 9.63 -21.99 -1.50
N GLN A 38 10.92 -21.70 -1.71
CA GLN A 38 11.37 -20.49 -2.39
C GLN A 38 10.82 -20.41 -3.83
N GLY A 39 10.88 -21.51 -4.59
CA GLY A 39 10.31 -21.58 -5.93
C GLY A 39 8.78 -21.49 -5.98
N GLY A 40 8.09 -22.01 -4.96
CA GLY A 40 6.64 -21.91 -4.83
C GLY A 40 6.19 -20.51 -4.43
N LEU A 41 6.89 -19.88 -3.50
CA LEU A 41 6.69 -18.49 -3.09
C LEU A 41 6.96 -17.54 -4.25
N ALA A 42 8.00 -17.75 -5.04
CA ALA A 42 8.27 -16.95 -6.25
C ALA A 42 7.17 -17.06 -7.32
N LYS A 43 6.34 -18.13 -7.29
CA LYS A 43 5.18 -18.30 -8.18
C LYS A 43 3.89 -17.72 -7.63
N LEU A 44 3.83 -17.49 -6.32
CA LEU A 44 2.78 -16.65 -5.74
C LEU A 44 3.16 -15.21 -6.10
N ASP A 45 2.19 -14.41 -6.55
CA ASP A 45 2.38 -13.01 -6.98
C ASP A 45 2.76 -12.13 -5.77
N LEU A 46 3.95 -12.38 -5.22
CA LEU A 46 4.46 -11.78 -4.01
C LEU A 46 5.03 -10.42 -4.38
N VAL A 47 4.26 -9.39 -4.05
CA VAL A 47 4.76 -8.01 -4.09
C VAL A 47 5.85 -7.88 -3.05
N THR A 48 7.03 -7.44 -3.45
CA THR A 48 8.14 -7.22 -2.51
C THR A 48 7.78 -6.11 -1.53
N ARG A 49 8.45 -6.09 -0.36
CA ARG A 49 8.24 -5.02 0.63
C ARG A 49 8.48 -3.64 0.02
N GLU A 50 9.49 -3.52 -0.82
CA GLU A 50 9.86 -2.26 -1.46
C GLU A 50 8.75 -1.77 -2.39
N GLU A 51 8.20 -2.65 -3.23
CA GLU A 51 7.08 -2.33 -4.11
C GLU A 51 5.81 -1.94 -3.34
N PHE A 52 5.52 -2.63 -2.23
CA PHE A 52 4.40 -2.26 -1.36
C PHE A 52 4.56 -0.87 -0.75
N GLU A 53 5.75 -0.54 -0.24
CA GLU A 53 6.02 0.79 0.33
C GLU A 53 5.95 1.89 -0.74
N VAL A 54 6.40 1.60 -1.98
CA VAL A 54 6.24 2.53 -3.11
C VAL A 54 4.76 2.78 -3.41
N GLN A 55 3.94 1.74 -3.51
CA GLN A 55 2.50 1.89 -3.74
C GLN A 55 1.83 2.69 -2.61
N ARG A 56 2.19 2.42 -1.36
CA ARG A 56 1.71 3.17 -0.19
C ARG A 56 2.10 4.64 -0.25
N ALA A 57 3.33 4.96 -0.65
CA ALA A 57 3.79 6.34 -0.81
C ALA A 57 3.03 7.07 -1.94
N VAL A 58 2.75 6.39 -3.05
CA VAL A 58 1.93 6.93 -4.14
C VAL A 58 0.51 7.22 -3.67
N LEU A 59 -0.11 6.31 -2.91
CA LEU A 59 -1.44 6.52 -2.33
C LEU A 59 -1.47 7.72 -1.38
N LEU A 60 -0.48 7.84 -0.50
CA LEU A 60 -0.36 8.97 0.42
C LEU A 60 -0.28 10.29 -0.35
N ARG A 61 0.61 10.38 -1.34
CA ARG A 61 0.76 11.57 -2.18
C ARG A 61 -0.51 11.91 -2.95
N THR A 62 -1.25 10.90 -3.39
CA THR A 62 -2.52 11.11 -4.10
C THR A 62 -3.56 11.68 -3.16
N ARG A 63 -3.62 11.21 -1.91
CA ARG A 63 -4.51 11.76 -0.88
C ARG A 63 -4.19 13.21 -0.53
N GLU A 64 -2.91 13.54 -0.37
CA GLU A 64 -2.47 14.93 -0.14
C GLU A 64 -2.90 15.86 -1.30
N LYS A 65 -2.72 15.39 -2.54
CA LYS A 65 -3.16 16.15 -3.73
C LYS A 65 -4.69 16.30 -3.79
N LEU A 66 -5.44 15.27 -3.39
CA LEU A 66 -6.89 15.30 -3.35
C LEU A 66 -7.36 16.37 -2.35
N GLU A 67 -6.82 16.37 -1.13
CA GLU A 67 -7.16 17.34 -0.09
C GLU A 67 -6.84 18.78 -0.53
N ALA A 68 -5.71 18.99 -1.22
CA ALA A 68 -5.37 20.30 -1.77
C ALA A 68 -6.34 20.76 -2.87
N LEU A 69 -6.78 19.85 -3.75
CA LEU A 69 -7.77 20.15 -4.77
C LEU A 69 -9.14 20.45 -4.17
N GLU A 70 -9.57 19.68 -3.16
CA GLU A 70 -10.82 19.94 -2.43
C GLU A 70 -10.83 21.33 -1.80
N GLN A 71 -9.72 21.75 -1.18
CA GLN A 71 -9.58 23.10 -0.64
C GLN A 71 -9.63 24.18 -1.72
N ALA A 72 -8.95 23.96 -2.85
CA ALA A 72 -8.96 24.89 -3.96
C ALA A 72 -10.37 25.06 -4.54
N VAL A 73 -11.13 23.96 -4.67
CA VAL A 73 -12.53 23.99 -5.13
C VAL A 73 -13.41 24.74 -4.14
N GLN A 74 -13.33 24.44 -2.84
CA GLN A 74 -14.10 25.17 -1.81
C GLN A 74 -13.81 26.67 -1.82
N TRP A 75 -12.55 27.05 -1.97
CA TRP A 75 -12.17 28.47 -2.07
C TRP A 75 -12.77 29.13 -3.31
N LEU A 76 -12.72 28.47 -4.47
CA LEU A 76 -13.33 28.98 -5.70
C LEU A 76 -14.85 29.08 -5.61
N GLU A 77 -15.51 28.09 -5.02
CA GLU A 77 -16.96 28.10 -4.78
C GLU A 77 -17.36 29.26 -3.87
N ALA A 78 -16.62 29.51 -2.79
CA ALA A 78 -16.86 30.63 -1.88
C ALA A 78 -16.66 32.00 -2.56
N GLU A 79 -15.63 32.14 -3.39
CA GLU A 79 -15.36 33.37 -4.13
C GLU A 79 -16.45 33.67 -5.17
N LEU A 80 -16.98 32.63 -5.83
CA LEU A 80 -18.08 32.75 -6.78
C LEU A 80 -19.39 33.16 -6.08
N ASP A 81 -19.70 32.57 -4.93
CA ASP A 81 -20.88 32.91 -4.14
C ASP A 81 -20.80 34.33 -3.55
N GLY A 82 -19.60 34.73 -3.11
CA GLY A 82 -19.30 36.10 -2.67
C GLY A 82 -19.44 37.16 -3.78
N LYS A 83 -19.09 36.81 -5.02
CA LYS A 83 -19.29 37.69 -6.20
C LYS A 83 -20.75 37.78 -6.61
N ALA A 84 -21.52 36.69 -6.52
CA ALA A 84 -22.94 36.69 -6.81
C ALA A 84 -23.73 37.60 -5.83
N SER A 85 -23.35 37.60 -4.54
CA SER A 85 -23.97 38.47 -3.54
C SER A 85 -23.65 39.97 -3.73
N GLN A 86 -22.49 40.32 -4.30
CA GLN A 86 -22.11 41.73 -4.53
C GLN A 86 -22.77 42.33 -5.78
N ALA A 87 -23.10 41.52 -6.78
CA ALA A 87 -23.77 41.99 -8.00
C ALA A 87 -25.22 42.46 -7.76
N GLY A 88 -25.85 42.07 -6.64
CA GLY A 88 -27.21 42.49 -6.27
C GLY A 88 -27.32 43.87 -5.60
N THR A 89 -26.19 44.50 -5.23
CA THR A 89 -26.20 45.78 -4.50
C THR A 89 -25.73 46.92 -5.40
N THR A 90 -26.50 47.25 -6.43
CA THR A 90 -26.39 48.58 -7.06
C THR A 90 -27.11 49.58 -6.16
N PRO A 91 -26.43 50.56 -5.56
CA PRO A 91 -27.11 51.59 -4.79
C PRO A 91 -27.98 52.42 -5.73
N ALA A 92 -29.27 52.51 -5.41
CA ALA A 92 -30.22 53.35 -6.14
C ALA A 92 -29.72 54.80 -6.17
N PRO A 93 -29.80 55.50 -7.32
CA PRO A 93 -29.32 56.87 -7.42
C PRO A 93 -30.16 57.79 -6.52
N PRO A 94 -29.55 58.80 -5.85
CA PRO A 94 -30.29 59.73 -5.01
C PRO A 94 -31.22 60.59 -5.87
N ALA A 95 -32.50 60.61 -5.51
CA ALA A 95 -33.49 61.47 -6.13
C ALA A 95 -33.33 62.90 -5.58
N HIS A 96 -32.87 63.82 -6.44
CA HIS A 96 -32.97 65.27 -6.24
C HIS A 96 -33.35 65.95 -7.56
#